data_AF-G7I8M2-F1
#
_entry.id   AF-G7I8M2-F1
#
_cell.length_a   1.000
_cell.length_b   1.000
_cell.length_c   1.000
_cell.angle_alpha   90.00
_cell.angle_beta   90.00
_cell.angle_gamma   90.00
#
_symmetry.space_group_name_H-M   'P 1'
#
loop_
_entity.id
_entity.type
_entity.pdbx_description
1 polymer ?
#
loop_
_entity_poly.entity_id
_entity_poly.type
_entity_poly.pdbx_seq_one_letter_code
_entity_poly.pdbx_strand_id
1 'polypeptide(L)'
;MFPRIILKGKYHYVLYFLVLAMQPTMLLTVGENLKPLLVPLRVGQAVDVVGQAGRPKKITGFQTHSTSVLLAAGDRAELATEKYIPISPVLEAFVILKECL
;
A
#
# COMPACT_ATOMS: atom_id res chain seq x y z
N MET A 1 14.60 -17.90 -4.46
CA MET A 1 15.44 -18.92 -3.80
C MET A 1 16.72 -18.24 -3.33
N PHE A 2 16.77 -17.77 -2.07
CA PHE A 2 17.99 -17.17 -1.52
C PHE A 2 19.06 -18.26 -1.33
N PRO A 3 20.30 -18.09 -1.80
CA PRO A 3 21.31 -19.12 -1.72
C PRO A 3 21.65 -19.41 -0.25
N ARG A 4 21.62 -20.70 0.11
CA ARG A 4 21.90 -21.24 1.46
C ARG A 4 23.23 -20.78 2.06
N ILE A 5 24.14 -20.28 1.21
CA ILE A 5 25.43 -19.67 1.55
C ILE A 5 25.29 -18.39 2.37
N ILE A 6 24.27 -17.56 2.13
CA ILE A 6 24.07 -16.29 2.85
C ILE A 6 23.55 -16.56 4.27
N LEU A 7 22.68 -17.57 4.42
CA LEU A 7 22.03 -17.90 5.70
C LEU A 7 22.94 -18.69 6.65
N LYS A 8 23.76 -19.62 6.15
CA LYS A 8 24.58 -20.54 6.96
C LYS A 8 26.10 -20.46 6.72
N GLY A 9 26.60 -19.55 5.88
CA GLY A 9 28.02 -19.45 5.52
C GLY A 9 28.74 -18.20 6.05
N LYS A 10 30.04 -18.06 5.75
CA LYS A 10 30.97 -17.03 6.28
C LYS A 10 30.54 -15.56 6.10
N TYR A 11 29.51 -15.28 5.31
CA TYR A 11 29.04 -13.94 4.95
C TYR A 11 27.72 -13.55 5.65
N HIS A 12 27.47 -14.05 6.87
CA HIS A 12 26.25 -13.74 7.64
C HIS A 12 25.98 -12.23 7.80
N TYR A 13 27.04 -11.41 7.82
CA TYR A 13 26.94 -9.96 7.99
C TYR A 13 26.29 -9.24 6.81
N VAL A 14 26.25 -9.86 5.62
CA VAL A 14 25.57 -9.31 4.44
C VAL A 14 24.06 -9.15 4.68
N LEU A 15 23.47 -9.98 5.54
CA LEU A 15 22.07 -9.86 5.92
C LEU A 15 21.76 -8.56 6.68
N TYR A 16 22.68 -8.05 7.51
CA TYR A 16 22.47 -6.80 8.23
C TYR A 16 22.33 -5.59 7.30
N PHE A 17 23.07 -5.58 6.19
CA PHE A 17 22.93 -4.54 5.17
C PHE A 17 21.63 -4.67 4.38
N LEU A 18 21.17 -5.90 4.12
CA LEU A 18 19.94 -6.15 3.35
C LEU A 18 18.67 -5.84 4.17
N VAL A 19 18.68 -6.11 5.47
CA VAL A 19 17.55 -5.80 6.37
C VAL A 19 17.28 -4.30 6.45
N LEU A 20 18.34 -3.46 6.43
CA LEU A 20 18.18 -2.00 6.42
C LEU A 20 17.54 -1.47 5.12
N ALA A 21 17.68 -2.20 4.02
CA ALA A 21 17.10 -1.85 2.72
C ALA A 21 15.67 -2.36 2.54
N MET A 22 15.13 -3.16 3.47
CA MET A 22 13.74 -3.64 3.40
C MET A 22 12.77 -2.50 3.74
N GLN A 23 12.09 -1.97 2.73
CA GLN A 23 11.01 -1.00 2.91
C GLN A 23 9.65 -1.73 2.94
N PRO A 24 8.82 -1.58 3.99
CA PRO A 24 7.52 -2.23 4.06
C PRO A 24 6.50 -1.59 3.11
N THR A 25 5.85 -2.39 2.27
CA THR A 25 4.73 -1.98 1.39
C THR A 25 3.36 -2.11 2.08
N MET A 26 3.32 -1.84 3.39
CA MET A 26 2.09 -1.87 4.18
C MET A 26 1.40 -0.52 4.13
N LEU A 27 0.16 -0.48 3.64
CA LEU A 27 -0.67 0.71 3.67
C LEU A 27 -1.39 0.82 5.02
N LEU A 28 -1.12 1.92 5.72
CA LEU A 28 -1.74 2.29 6.98
C LEU A 28 -2.32 3.70 6.90
N THR A 29 -3.59 3.84 7.26
CA THR A 29 -4.32 5.11 7.26
C THR A 29 -4.41 5.70 8.65
N VAL A 30 -4.07 6.98 8.77
CA VAL A 30 -4.05 7.70 10.04
C VAL A 30 -4.86 8.99 9.91
N GLY A 31 -5.65 9.30 10.94
CA GLY A 31 -6.42 10.54 10.99
C GLY A 31 -5.58 11.75 11.38
N GLU A 32 -6.20 12.94 11.37
CA GLU A 32 -5.55 14.19 11.78
C GLU A 32 -4.99 14.15 13.21
N ASN A 33 -5.63 13.39 14.09
CA ASN A 33 -5.22 13.18 15.48
C ASN A 33 -4.11 12.11 15.65
N LEU A 34 -3.44 11.71 14.56
CA LEU A 34 -2.40 10.68 14.54
C LEU A 34 -2.86 9.30 15.06
N LYS A 35 -4.18 9.06 15.05
CA LYS A 35 -4.77 7.77 15.43
C LYS A 35 -4.98 6.90 14.19
N PRO A 36 -4.69 5.58 14.28
CA PRO A 36 -4.97 4.66 13.18
C PRO A 36 -6.48 4.63 12.93
N LEU A 37 -6.87 4.79 11.67
CA LEU A 37 -8.26 4.74 11.22
C LEU A 37 -8.47 3.49 10.38
N LEU A 38 -9.55 2.76 10.66
CA LEU A 38 -9.99 1.62 9.86
C LEU A 38 -10.92 2.13 8.76
N VAL A 39 -10.39 2.27 7.54
CA VAL A 39 -11.14 2.78 6.39
C VAL A 39 -11.16 1.72 5.30
N PRO A 40 -12.31 1.48 4.64
CA PRO A 40 -12.37 0.54 3.53
C PRO A 40 -11.59 1.08 2.32
N LEU A 41 -10.68 0.25 1.83
CA LEU A 41 -9.87 0.47 0.63
C LEU A 41 -10.22 -0.57 -0.43
N ARG A 42 -10.16 -0.16 -1.68
CA ARG A 42 -10.18 -1.02 -2.85
C ARG A 42 -8.75 -1.24 -3.32
N VAL A 43 -8.30 -2.48 -3.29
CA VAL A 43 -6.96 -2.86 -3.77
C VAL A 43 -7.10 -3.73 -5.00
N GLY A 44 -6.32 -3.43 -6.03
CA GLY A 44 -6.24 -4.26 -7.22
C GLY A 44 -5.10 -3.85 -8.13
N GLN A 45 -5.02 -4.48 -9.29
CA GLN A 45 -3.93 -4.26 -10.22
C GLN A 45 -3.94 -2.83 -10.78
N ALA A 46 -2.79 -2.18 -10.75
CA ALA A 46 -2.57 -0.86 -11.29
C ALA A 46 -2.67 -0.87 -12.82
N VAL A 47 -3.59 -0.08 -13.35
CA VAL A 47 -3.68 0.20 -14.79
C VAL A 47 -3.82 1.70 -15.01
N ASP A 48 -3.44 2.20 -16.19
CA ASP A 48 -3.51 3.64 -16.47
C ASP A 48 -4.96 4.11 -16.66
N VAL A 49 -5.73 3.34 -17.44
CA VAL A 49 -7.17 3.52 -17.62
C VAL A 49 -7.83 2.16 -17.83
N VAL A 50 -8.81 1.82 -17.00
CA VAL A 50 -9.78 0.75 -17.32
C VAL A 50 -10.77 1.29 -18.35
N GLY A 51 -11.09 0.52 -19.39
CA GLY A 51 -12.00 0.88 -20.48
C GLY A 51 -13.48 1.05 -20.12
N GLN A 52 -13.80 1.60 -18.94
CA GLN A 52 -15.17 1.99 -18.61
C GLN A 52 -15.48 3.35 -19.28
N ALA A 53 -16.43 3.35 -20.21
CA ALA A 53 -16.89 4.56 -20.86
C ALA A 53 -17.38 5.59 -19.82
N GLY A 54 -16.80 6.79 -19.82
CA GLY A 54 -17.24 7.93 -19.01
C GLY A 54 -16.62 8.07 -17.61
N ARG A 55 -16.00 7.03 -17.04
CA ARG A 55 -15.27 7.12 -15.75
C ARG A 55 -13.98 6.29 -15.77
N PRO A 56 -12.84 6.87 -16.19
CA PRO A 56 -11.58 6.15 -16.17
C PRO A 56 -11.22 5.79 -14.71
N LYS A 57 -11.07 4.50 -14.42
CA LYS A 57 -10.52 4.00 -13.15
C LYS A 57 -9.07 3.59 -13.32
N LYS A 58 -8.26 3.71 -12.24
CA LYS A 58 -6.84 3.32 -12.24
C LYS A 58 -6.60 1.91 -11.68
N ILE A 59 -7.66 1.19 -11.30
CA ILE A 59 -7.60 -0.15 -10.72
C ILE A 59 -8.53 -1.12 -11.47
N THR A 60 -8.02 -2.30 -11.83
CA THR A 60 -8.80 -3.47 -12.28
C THR A 60 -8.91 -4.53 -11.20
N GLY A 61 -10.01 -5.30 -11.17
CA GLY A 61 -10.13 -6.52 -10.36
C GLY A 61 -9.99 -6.27 -8.86
N PHE A 62 -10.69 -5.26 -8.33
CA PHE A 62 -10.49 -4.81 -6.96
C PHE A 62 -11.14 -5.73 -5.91
N GLN A 63 -10.47 -5.89 -4.77
CA GLN A 63 -11.05 -6.42 -3.53
C GLN A 63 -11.15 -5.31 -2.49
N THR A 64 -12.19 -5.37 -1.66
CA THR A 64 -12.37 -4.38 -0.58
C THR A 64 -11.77 -4.94 0.70
N HIS A 65 -10.79 -4.23 1.24
CA HIS A 65 -10.15 -4.56 2.51
C HIS A 65 -10.26 -3.39 3.48
N SER A 66 -10.35 -3.68 4.77
CA SER A 66 -10.13 -2.68 5.81
C SER A 66 -8.62 -2.49 6.02
N THR A 67 -8.17 -1.25 6.24
CA THR A 67 -6.78 -1.00 6.66
C THR A 67 -6.42 -1.72 7.95
N SER A 68 -5.20 -2.25 8.14
CA SER A 68 -3.99 -2.18 7.30
C SER A 68 -3.91 -3.29 6.25
N VAL A 69 -3.34 -2.98 5.07
CA VAL A 69 -3.24 -3.93 3.95
C VAL A 69 -1.83 -3.94 3.41
N LEU A 70 -1.32 -5.14 3.09
CA LEU A 70 -0.06 -5.29 2.36
C LEU A 70 -0.35 -5.20 0.86
N LEU A 71 0.27 -4.23 0.20
CA LEU A 71 0.19 -4.10 -1.25
C LEU A 71 1.23 -5.01 -1.91
N ALA A 72 0.79 -5.83 -2.86
CA ALA A 72 1.70 -6.60 -3.69
C ALA A 72 2.35 -5.69 -4.76
N ALA A 73 3.42 -6.18 -5.37
CA ALA A 73 4.10 -5.45 -6.44
C ALA A 73 3.16 -5.26 -7.65
N GLY A 74 2.88 -3.99 -8.00
CA GLY A 74 1.96 -3.64 -9.09
C GLY A 74 0.50 -3.45 -8.67
N ASP A 75 0.18 -3.61 -7.39
CA ASP A 75 -1.14 -3.25 -6.86
C ASP A 75 -1.22 -1.76 -6.56
N ARG A 76 -2.41 -1.19 -6.71
CA ARG A 76 -2.77 0.15 -6.25
C ARG A 76 -3.97 0.07 -5.33
N ALA A 77 -4.00 0.98 -4.36
CA ALA A 77 -5.14 1.20 -3.49
C ALA A 77 -5.89 2.47 -3.90
N GLU A 78 -7.22 2.43 -3.78
CA GLU A 78 -8.12 3.58 -3.85
C GLU A 78 -9.04 3.55 -2.62
N LEU A 79 -9.43 4.72 -2.09
CA LEU A 79 -10.42 4.79 -1.02
C LEU A 79 -11.79 4.34 -1.52
N ALA A 80 -12.48 3.50 -0.75
CA ALA A 80 -13.84 3.06 -1.08
C ALA A 80 -14.91 4.09 -0.70
N THR A 81 -14.55 5.11 0.09
CA THR A 81 -15.48 6.08 0.68
C THR A 81 -15.01 7.51 0.44
N GLU A 82 -15.94 8.42 0.15
CA GLU A 82 -15.67 9.85 -0.15
C GLU A 82 -15.56 10.73 1.11
N LYS A 83 -15.80 10.16 2.30
CA LYS A 83 -15.74 10.87 3.60
C LYS A 83 -14.34 11.34 3.97
N TYR A 84 -13.32 10.66 3.46
CA TYR A 84 -11.93 10.92 3.79
C TYR A 84 -11.16 11.32 2.53
N ILE A 85 -10.37 12.38 2.64
CA ILE A 85 -9.49 12.83 1.56
C ILE A 85 -8.04 12.60 2.00
N PRO A 86 -7.23 11.86 1.22
CA PRO A 86 -5.83 11.68 1.53
C PRO A 86 -5.05 12.95 1.19
N ILE A 87 -4.09 13.30 2.05
CA ILE A 87 -3.20 14.45 1.80
C ILE A 87 -2.25 14.13 0.64
N SER A 88 -1.80 12.88 0.53
CA SER A 88 -0.96 12.41 -0.57
C SER A 88 -1.81 11.88 -1.74
N PRO A 89 -1.41 12.13 -3.00
CA PRO A 89 -2.09 11.56 -4.16
C PRO A 89 -1.85 10.05 -4.33
N VAL A 90 -0.85 9.52 -3.64
CA VAL A 90 -0.48 8.10 -3.67
C VAL A 90 -0.79 7.47 -2.31
N LEU A 91 -1.50 6.34 -2.35
CA LEU A 91 -1.88 5.56 -1.17
C LEU A 91 -0.88 4.41 -0.95
N GLU A 92 0.29 4.73 -0.40
CA GLU A 92 1.35 3.77 -0.10
C GLU A 92 1.94 4.05 1.28
N ALA A 93 2.44 3.01 1.95
CA ALA A 93 3.04 3.11 3.27
C ALA A 93 2.11 3.80 4.29
N PHE A 94 2.42 5.03 4.71
CA PHE A 94 1.67 5.75 5.72
C PHE A 94 0.94 6.94 5.09
N VAL A 95 -0.38 6.94 5.19
CA VAL A 95 -1.23 7.98 4.60
C VAL A 95 -2.04 8.67 5.67
N ILE A 96 -1.97 10.01 5.67
CA ILE A 96 -2.81 10.84 6.52
C ILE A 96 -4.10 11.16 5.76
N LEU A 97 -5.23 10.84 6.40
CA LEU A 97 -6.57 11.13 5.93
C LEU A 97 -7.13 12.34 6.70
N LYS A 98 -7.72 13.27 5.94
CA LYS A 98 -8.54 14.35 6.48
C LYS A 98 -10.01 14.00 6.32
N GLU A 99 -10.82 14.34 7.31
CA GLU A 99 -12.28 14.27 7.19
C GLU A 99 -12.76 15.41 6.30
N CYS A 100 -13.54 15.07 5.28
CA CYS A 100 -14.23 16.06 4.46
C CYS A 100 -15.54 16.43 5.17
N LEU A 101 -15.72 17.71 5.48
CA LEU A 101 -16.99 18.28 5.99
C LEU A 101 -18.10 18.23 4.95
#